data_AF-A0A926ABZ4-F1
#
_entry.id   AF-A0A926ABZ4-F1
#
_cell.length_a   1.000
_cell.length_b   1.000
_cell.length_c   1.000
_cell.angle_alpha   90.00
_cell.angle_beta   90.00
_cell.angle_gamma   90.00
#
_symmetry.space_group_name_H-M   'P 1'
#
loop_
_entity.id
_entity.type
_entity.pdbx_description
1 polymer ?
#
loop_
_entity_poly.entity_id
_entity_poly.type
_entity_poly.pdbx_seq_one_letter_code
_entity_poly.pdbx_strand_id
1 'polypeptide(L)'
;MFRKTAGLIAALLVAGMGCLLYFSGLPLAGMPLFLGGMALVAWQGVRLFQSRRDPYDLNRLWESEPEPGDEPDEDWHGDKDTVYCHNCGHAVPEPFARCPDCGLTIR
;
A
#
# COMPACT_ATOMS: atom_id res chain seq x y z
N MET A 1 -5.71 -5.87 10.44
CA MET A 1 -4.86 -7.02 10.05
C MET A 1 -5.13 -8.29 10.87
N PHE A 2 -5.15 -8.22 12.21
CA PHE A 2 -5.29 -9.39 13.12
C PHE A 2 -6.41 -10.39 12.79
N ARG A 3 -7.62 -9.93 12.44
CA ARG A 3 -8.72 -10.85 12.08
C ARG A 3 -8.45 -11.70 10.83
N LYS A 4 -7.71 -11.15 9.86
CA LYS A 4 -7.40 -11.86 8.61
C LYS A 4 -6.32 -12.93 8.83
N THR A 5 -5.32 -12.65 9.67
CA THR A 5 -4.26 -13.61 10.00
C THR A 5 -4.77 -14.72 10.92
N ALA A 6 -5.66 -14.42 11.87
CA ALA A 6 -6.29 -15.42 12.73
C ALA A 6 -7.10 -16.46 11.93
N GLY A 7 -7.83 -16.03 10.89
CA GLY A 7 -8.55 -16.94 10.00
C GLY A 7 -7.64 -17.91 9.24
N LEU A 8 -6.46 -17.44 8.81
CA LEU A 8 -5.47 -18.22 8.08
C LEU A 8 -4.82 -19.28 8.99
N ILE A 9 -4.48 -18.89 10.22
CA ILE A 9 -3.94 -19.81 11.23
C ILE A 9 -4.97 -20.89 11.56
N ALA A 10 -6.23 -20.51 11.76
CA ALA A 10 -7.30 -21.49 12.01
C ALA A 10 -7.47 -22.48 10.85
N ALA A 11 -7.44 -22.01 9.60
CA ALA A 11 -7.54 -22.88 8.43
C ALA A 11 -6.34 -23.84 8.31
N LEU A 12 -5.12 -23.38 8.62
CA LEU A 12 -3.93 -24.23 8.69
C LEU A 12 -4.02 -25.28 9.79
N LEU A 13 -4.56 -24.93 10.96
CA LEU A 13 -4.77 -25.90 12.05
C LEU A 13 -5.78 -26.98 11.65
N VAL A 14 -6.87 -26.62 10.96
CA VAL A 14 -7.85 -27.58 10.44
C VAL A 14 -7.21 -28.51 9.40
N ALA A 15 -6.42 -27.96 8.47
CA ALA A 15 -5.68 -28.78 7.51
C ALA A 15 -4.69 -29.72 8.21
N GLY A 16 -3.92 -29.22 9.18
CA GLY A 16 -3.00 -30.02 9.98
C GLY A 16 -3.70 -31.15 10.75
N MET A 17 -4.87 -30.88 11.33
CA MET A 17 -5.68 -31.89 11.99
C MET A 17 -6.19 -32.96 11.02
N GLY A 18 -6.57 -32.56 9.80
CA GLY A 18 -6.96 -33.50 8.75
C GLY A 18 -5.81 -34.41 8.30
N CYS A 19 -4.62 -33.84 8.18
CA CYS A 19 -3.39 -34.58 7.89
C CYS A 19 -3.06 -35.60 8.99
N LEU A 20 -3.14 -35.19 10.26
CA LEU A 20 -2.94 -36.10 11.40
C LEU A 20 -3.95 -37.25 11.41
N LEU A 21 -5.24 -36.96 11.16
CA LEU A 21 -6.29 -37.98 11.07
C LEU A 21 -6.11 -38.94 9.90
N TYR A 22 -5.56 -38.46 8.79
CA TYR A 22 -5.25 -39.29 7.64
C TYR A 22 -4.15 -40.31 7.98
N PHE A 23 -3.06 -39.87 8.62
CA PHE A 23 -1.96 -40.75 9.00
C PHE A 23 -2.25 -41.62 10.23
N SER A 24 -3.24 -41.29 11.06
CA SER A 24 -3.66 -42.11 12.20
C SER A 24 -4.59 -43.27 11.82
N GLY A 25 -4.91 -43.44 10.53
CA GLY A 25 -5.70 -44.56 10.03
C GLY A 25 -7.20 -44.27 9.86
N LEU A 26 -7.60 -42.99 9.87
CA LEU A 26 -8.98 -42.55 9.62
C LEU A 26 -9.07 -41.77 8.29
N PRO A 27 -8.74 -42.38 7.12
CA PRO A 27 -8.62 -41.65 5.86
C PRO A 27 -9.94 -41.03 5.39
N LEU A 28 -11.08 -41.68 5.68
CA LEU A 28 -12.42 -41.19 5.31
C LEU A 28 -12.77 -39.86 5.99
N ALA A 29 -12.27 -39.62 7.20
CA ALA A 29 -12.47 -38.35 7.91
C ALA A 29 -11.32 -37.37 7.66
N GLY A 30 -10.08 -37.87 7.59
CA GLY A 30 -8.88 -37.05 7.42
C GLY A 30 -8.80 -36.39 6.04
N MET A 31 -9.09 -37.13 4.97
CA MET A 31 -8.99 -36.61 3.59
C MET A 31 -9.91 -35.42 3.32
N PRO A 32 -11.23 -35.46 3.60
CA PRO A 32 -12.10 -34.30 3.35
C PRO A 32 -11.75 -33.12 4.25
N LEU A 33 -11.32 -33.36 5.50
CA LEU A 33 -10.92 -32.29 6.41
C LEU A 33 -9.63 -31.60 5.93
N PHE A 34 -8.66 -32.37 5.44
CA PHE A 34 -7.42 -31.84 4.86
C PHE A 34 -7.69 -31.02 3.59
N LEU A 35 -8.45 -31.59 2.64
CA LEU A 35 -8.81 -30.90 1.40
C LEU A 35 -9.63 -29.64 1.67
N GLY A 36 -10.60 -29.70 2.59
CA GLY A 36 -11.40 -28.54 3.01
C GLY A 36 -10.54 -27.46 3.68
N GLY A 37 -9.63 -27.85 4.56
CA GLY A 37 -8.67 -26.93 5.19
C GLY A 37 -7.77 -26.25 4.17
N MET A 38 -7.18 -27.01 3.24
CA MET A 38 -6.34 -26.48 2.16
C MET A 38 -7.10 -25.55 1.22
N ALA A 39 -8.36 -25.87 0.89
CA ALA A 39 -9.22 -25.00 0.08
C ALA A 39 -9.50 -23.67 0.80
N LEU A 40 -9.76 -23.69 2.11
CA LEU A 40 -9.93 -22.48 2.93
C LEU A 40 -8.66 -21.64 2.98
N VAL A 41 -7.49 -22.27 3.15
CA VAL A 41 -6.19 -21.57 3.11
C VAL A 41 -5.97 -20.90 1.76
N ALA A 42 -6.20 -21.62 0.65
CA ALA A 42 -6.05 -21.07 -0.69
C ALA A 42 -7.01 -19.89 -0.94
N TRP A 43 -8.28 -20.04 -0.58
CA TRP A 43 -9.29 -18.99 -0.74
C TRP A 43 -8.95 -17.74 0.08
N GLN A 44 -8.58 -17.91 1.35
CA GLN A 44 -8.16 -16.79 2.19
C GLN A 44 -6.86 -16.15 1.72
N GLY A 45 -5.91 -16.96 1.22
CA GLY A 45 -4.66 -16.49 0.62
C GLY A 45 -4.89 -15.62 -0.60
N VAL A 46 -5.75 -16.06 -1.53
CA VAL A 46 -6.15 -15.27 -2.70
C VAL A 46 -6.83 -13.98 -2.28
N ARG A 47 -7.76 -14.02 -1.32
CA ARG A 47 -8.43 -12.82 -0.82
C ARG A 47 -7.46 -11.84 -0.14
N LEU A 48 -6.47 -12.36 0.59
CA LEU A 48 -5.44 -11.54 1.22
C LEU A 48 -4.55 -10.88 0.15
N PHE A 49 -4.14 -11.65 -0.87
CA PHE A 49 -3.36 -11.16 -2.00
C PHE A 49 -4.09 -10.08 -2.80
N GLN A 50 -5.37 -10.28 -3.09
CA GLN A 50 -6.20 -9.26 -3.73
C GLN A 50 -6.32 -7.99 -2.88
N SER A 51 -6.38 -8.13 -1.55
CA SER A 51 -6.41 -6.98 -0.64
C SER A 51 -5.06 -6.27 -0.48
N ARG A 52 -3.98 -6.80 -1.08
CA ARG A 52 -2.65 -6.19 -1.12
C ARG A 52 -2.41 -5.33 -2.36
N ARG A 53 -3.39 -5.13 -3.24
CA ARG A 53 -3.30 -4.08 -4.27
C ARG A 53 -3.14 -2.74 -3.55
N ASP A 54 -1.91 -2.27 -3.50
CA ASP A 54 -1.55 -1.04 -2.80
C ASP A 54 -2.07 0.13 -3.65
N PRO A 55 -2.96 0.97 -3.12
CA PRO A 55 -3.39 2.17 -3.84
C PRO A 55 -2.21 3.10 -4.17
N TYR A 56 -1.06 2.95 -3.48
CA TYR A 56 0.15 3.73 -3.70
C TYR A 56 1.29 2.92 -4.34
N ASP A 57 0.96 1.97 -5.23
CA ASP A 57 1.99 1.21 -5.96
C ASP A 57 2.78 2.11 -6.93
N LEU A 58 3.94 2.59 -6.47
CA LEU A 58 4.83 3.46 -7.23
C LEU A 58 5.43 2.77 -8.45
N ASN A 59 5.43 1.43 -8.54
CA ASN A 59 5.85 0.74 -9.76
C ASN A 59 4.97 1.13 -10.96
N ARG A 60 3.71 1.47 -10.71
CA ARG A 60 2.79 1.95 -11.74
C ARG A 60 3.29 3.21 -12.44
N LEU A 61 4.06 4.07 -11.76
CA LEU A 61 4.65 5.28 -12.35
C LEU A 61 5.69 4.97 -13.42
N TRP A 62 6.32 3.79 -13.34
CA TRP A 62 7.34 3.34 -14.29
C TRP A 62 6.78 2.43 -15.39
N GLU A 63 5.58 1.87 -15.17
CA GLU A 63 4.90 0.96 -16.09
C GLU A 63 3.84 1.65 -16.95
N SER A 64 3.34 2.83 -16.55
CA SER A 64 2.45 3.61 -17.41
C SER A 64 3.21 4.21 -18.57
N GLU A 65 2.70 4.04 -19.79
CA GLU A 65 3.07 4.92 -20.90
C GLU A 65 2.89 6.37 -20.42
N PRO A 66 3.86 7.25 -20.64
CA PRO A 66 3.68 8.66 -20.32
C PRO A 66 2.41 9.11 -21.02
N GLU A 67 1.46 9.67 -20.26
CA GLU A 67 0.30 10.30 -20.89
C GLU A 67 0.83 11.29 -21.93
N PRO A 68 0.20 11.37 -23.12
CA PRO A 68 0.61 12.33 -24.14
C PRO A 68 0.63 13.69 -23.45
N GLY A 69 1.83 14.21 -23.23
CA GLY A 69 2.01 15.35 -22.37
C GLY A 69 1.10 16.46 -22.86
N ASP A 70 0.27 16.98 -21.97
CA ASP A 70 -0.29 18.31 -22.17
C ASP A 70 0.91 19.18 -22.53
N GLU A 71 0.82 19.84 -23.69
CA GLU A 71 1.83 20.80 -24.11
C GLU A 71 2.09 21.70 -22.91
N PRO A 72 3.35 21.91 -22.49
CA PRO A 72 3.61 22.71 -21.32
C PRO A 72 2.92 24.05 -21.52
N ASP A 73 1.94 24.34 -20.67
CA ASP A 73 1.31 25.63 -20.53
C ASP A 73 2.43 26.69 -20.63
N GLU A 74 2.50 27.39 -21.77
CA GLU A 74 3.56 28.38 -22.07
C GLU A 74 3.52 29.57 -21.08
N ASP A 75 2.54 29.58 -20.18
CA ASP A 75 2.32 30.45 -19.05
C ASP A 75 2.87 29.91 -17.71
N TRP A 76 3.70 28.85 -17.70
CA TRP A 76 4.59 28.59 -16.56
C TRP A 76 5.68 29.68 -16.48
N HIS A 77 5.27 30.85 -15.99
CA HIS A 77 6.18 31.79 -15.36
C HIS A 77 6.80 31.06 -14.18
N GLY A 78 7.94 30.43 -14.42
CA GLY A 78 8.86 30.12 -13.35
C GLY A 78 9.18 31.43 -12.68
N ASP A 79 8.53 31.67 -11.54
CA ASP A 79 8.89 32.70 -10.60
C ASP A 79 10.32 32.37 -10.16
N LYS A 80 11.27 32.87 -10.93
CA LYS A 80 12.68 32.51 -10.82
C LYS A 80 13.29 32.94 -9.49
N ASP A 81 12.58 33.71 -8.67
CA ASP A 81 13.11 34.30 -7.44
C ASP A 81 12.09 34.27 -6.30
N THR A 82 11.36 33.17 -6.09
CA THR A 82 10.57 32.97 -4.85
C THR A 82 11.36 32.16 -3.82
N VAL A 83 11.53 32.71 -2.63
CA VAL A 83 12.15 32.05 -1.47
C VAL A 83 11.06 31.61 -0.50
N TYR A 84 11.20 30.40 0.03
CA TYR A 84 10.25 29.84 0.99
C TYR A 84 10.65 30.20 2.42
N CYS A 85 9.70 30.66 3.23
CA CYS A 85 9.94 30.86 4.66
C CYS A 85 10.02 29.51 5.38
N HIS A 86 11.20 29.16 5.93
CA HIS A 86 11.39 27.90 6.67
C HIS A 86 10.51 27.76 7.93
N ASN A 87 9.96 28.85 8.46
CA ASN A 87 9.13 28.80 9.67
C ASN A 87 7.64 28.53 9.38
N CYS A 88 7.08 29.13 8.32
CA CYS A 88 5.64 29.04 8.02
C CYS A 88 5.31 28.41 6.66
N GLY A 89 6.31 28.17 5.81
CA GLY A 89 6.13 27.58 4.49
C GLY A 89 5.58 28.54 3.42
N HIS A 90 5.30 29.80 3.76
CA HIS A 90 4.83 30.79 2.80
C HIS A 90 5.91 31.12 1.76
N ALA A 91 5.53 31.11 0.48
CA ALA A 91 6.39 31.50 -0.63
C ALA A 91 6.39 33.02 -0.78
N VAL A 92 7.57 33.64 -0.75
CA VAL A 92 7.72 35.09 -0.83
C VAL A 92 8.62 35.44 -2.01
N PRO A 93 8.28 36.42 -2.86
CA PRO A 93 9.19 36.88 -3.91
C PRO A 93 10.42 37.57 -3.28
N GLU A 94 11.59 37.52 -3.92
CA GLU A 94 12.70 38.42 -3.55
C GLU A 94 12.29 39.90 -3.78
N PRO A 95 12.75 40.87 -2.96
CA PRO A 95 13.82 40.81 -1.97
C PRO A 95 13.31 40.98 -0.53
N PHE A 96 12.23 40.30 -0.13
CA PHE A 96 11.71 40.44 1.23
C PHE A 96 12.68 39.85 2.27
N ALA A 97 13.33 40.72 3.05
CA ALA A 97 14.19 40.28 4.15
C ALA A 97 13.42 39.61 5.30
N ARG A 98 12.11 39.85 5.42
CA ARG A 98 11.23 39.26 6.45
C ARG A 98 9.95 38.74 5.81
N CYS A 99 9.47 37.60 6.30
CA CYS A 99 8.22 37.00 5.87
C CYS A 99 7.03 37.90 6.29
N PRO A 100 6.10 38.23 5.39
CA PRO A 100 4.94 39.06 5.70
C PRO A 100 3.97 38.40 6.69
N ASP A 101 3.91 37.07 6.69
CA ASP A 101 2.98 36.32 7.55
C ASP A 101 3.50 36.13 8.97
N CYS A 102 4.77 35.72 9.13
CA CYS A 102 5.31 35.41 10.46
C CYS A 102 6.29 36.47 11.00
N GLY A 103 6.64 37.48 10.19
CA GLY A 103 7.54 38.57 10.58
C GLY A 103 9.01 38.18 10.78
N LEU A 104 9.36 36.89 10.63
CA LEU A 104 10.71 36.38 10.80
C LEU A 104 11.54 36.56 9.54
N THR A 105 12.86 36.69 9.74
CA THR A 105 13.83 36.87 8.64
C THR A 105 13.87 35.64 7.75
N ILE A 106 13.77 35.83 6.43
CA ILE A 106 13.93 34.75 5.45
C ILE A 106 15.44 34.52 5.31
N ARG A 107 15.93 33.34 5.67
CA ARG A 107 17.35 32.96 5.65
C ARG A 107 17.52 31.59 5.05
#